data_AF-A0A9E5NMW3-F1
#
_entry.id   AF-A0A9E5NMW3-F1
#
_cell.length_a   1.000
_cell.length_b   1.000
_cell.length_c   1.000
_cell.angle_alpha   90.00
_cell.angle_beta   90.00
_cell.angle_gamma   90.00
#
_symmetry.space_group_name_H-M   'P 1'
#
loop_
_entity.id
_entity.type
_entity.pdbx_description
1 polymer ?
#
loop_
_entity_poly.entity_id
_entity_poly.type
_entity_poly.pdbx_seq_one_letter_code
_entity_poly.pdbx_strand_id
1 'polypeptide(L)'
;MSIRRQLTVILLAMALSGSALACQCLWLIPWTTDPLCAEAPFWPAASDLEECDLVGTWEARYGSRVDTLTLKGDGTFKQVYRDPTARDYAYETGWNEWRLERFPDGRIRLHLEGARYYIRGISIGERDGYTYPGPEGGPDSSGEPDGVPWLFIDPFTRDDLEMVRELVLTVRVDSAGELLLHHMSYTSDDGFALSGCQRGHFRRVDER
;
A
#
# COMPACT_ATOMS: atom_id res chain seq x y z
N MET A 1 -67.01 -20.81 40.00
CA MET A 1 -65.64 -20.92 39.43
C MET A 1 -64.66 -20.41 40.47
N SER A 2 -63.65 -21.20 40.82
CA SER A 2 -62.81 -21.02 42.02
C SER A 2 -61.56 -20.17 41.74
N ILE A 3 -61.32 -19.18 42.60
CA ILE A 3 -60.16 -18.26 42.61
C ILE A 3 -58.81 -19.01 42.52
N ARG A 4 -58.75 -20.27 42.93
CA ARG A 4 -57.53 -21.10 42.84
C ARG A 4 -57.08 -21.42 41.43
N ARG A 5 -57.96 -21.39 40.41
CA ARG A 5 -57.55 -21.66 39.01
C ARG A 5 -56.94 -20.45 38.30
N GLN A 6 -57.18 -19.22 38.77
CA GLN A 6 -56.60 -18.02 38.16
C GLN A 6 -55.15 -17.76 38.61
N LEU A 7 -54.77 -18.18 39.82
CA LEU A 7 -53.40 -17.99 40.33
C LEU A 7 -52.37 -18.93 39.68
N THR A 8 -52.76 -20.13 39.26
CA THR A 8 -51.84 -21.08 38.62
C THR A 8 -51.45 -20.66 37.20
N VAL A 9 -52.35 -19.99 36.48
CA VAL A 9 -52.08 -19.51 35.10
C VAL A 9 -51.13 -18.30 35.10
N ILE A 10 -51.19 -17.45 36.13
CA ILE A 10 -50.33 -16.25 36.22
C ILE A 10 -48.88 -16.63 36.60
N LEU A 11 -48.67 -17.65 37.44
CA LEU A 11 -47.32 -18.06 37.82
C LEU A 11 -46.57 -18.84 36.73
N LEU A 12 -47.28 -19.53 35.81
CA LEU A 12 -46.62 -20.21 34.69
C LEU A 12 -46.17 -19.24 33.58
N ALA A 13 -46.82 -18.07 33.44
CA ALA A 13 -46.47 -17.07 32.44
C ALA A 13 -45.18 -16.28 32.77
N MET A 14 -44.80 -16.21 34.06
CA MET A 14 -43.57 -15.50 34.47
C MET A 14 -42.30 -16.37 34.44
N ALA A 15 -42.43 -17.70 34.32
CA ALA A 15 -41.28 -18.60 34.23
C ALA A 15 -40.72 -18.75 32.80
N LEU A 16 -41.46 -18.34 31.77
CA LEU A 16 -41.04 -18.44 30.37
C LEU A 16 -40.47 -17.13 29.78
N SER A 17 -40.51 -16.01 30.53
CA SER A 17 -39.97 -14.72 30.08
C SER A 17 -38.55 -14.42 30.60
N GLY A 18 -38.02 -15.25 31.50
CA GLY A 18 -36.72 -15.00 32.15
C GLY A 18 -35.47 -15.40 31.34
N SER A 19 -35.62 -15.99 30.15
CA SER A 19 -34.48 -16.52 29.36
C SER A 19 -34.25 -15.80 28.02
N ALA A 20 -34.89 -14.65 27.78
CA ALA A 20 -34.74 -13.90 26.53
C ALA A 20 -33.93 -12.59 26.64
N LEU A 21 -33.48 -12.22 27.85
CA LEU A 21 -32.74 -10.95 28.07
C LEU A 21 -31.22 -11.10 28.18
N ALA A 22 -30.68 -12.32 28.20
CA ALA A 22 -29.23 -12.54 28.23
C ALA A 22 -28.57 -12.62 26.83
N CYS A 23 -29.34 -12.59 25.74
CA CYS A 23 -28.82 -12.90 24.40
C CYS A 23 -28.90 -11.76 23.37
N GLN A 24 -29.10 -10.50 23.80
CA GLN A 24 -29.18 -9.35 22.88
C GLN A 24 -28.09 -8.29 23.08
N CYS A 25 -27.28 -8.36 24.13
CA CYS A 25 -26.17 -7.40 24.32
C CYS A 25 -24.91 -7.72 23.49
N LEU A 26 -24.85 -8.87 22.80
CA LEU A 26 -23.74 -9.23 21.91
C LEU A 26 -23.80 -8.52 20.54
N TRP A 27 -24.89 -7.83 20.20
CA TRP A 27 -25.02 -7.06 18.96
C TRP A 27 -24.57 -5.59 19.08
N LEU A 28 -24.21 -5.15 20.28
CA LEU A 28 -23.64 -3.82 20.54
C LEU A 28 -22.18 -3.90 20.98
N ILE A 29 -21.47 -4.99 20.69
CA ILE A 29 -20.03 -4.89 20.54
C ILE A 29 -19.86 -4.20 19.18
N PRO A 30 -19.54 -2.89 19.11
CA PRO A 30 -19.14 -2.30 17.85
C PRO A 30 -18.06 -3.22 17.31
N TRP A 31 -18.28 -3.73 16.10
CA TRP A 31 -17.28 -4.51 15.39
C TRP A 31 -15.97 -3.81 15.64
N THR A 32 -15.01 -4.54 16.22
CA THR A 32 -13.69 -4.00 16.50
C THR A 32 -13.18 -3.49 15.16
N THR A 33 -13.41 -2.21 14.89
CA THR A 33 -12.63 -1.44 13.94
C THR A 33 -11.24 -1.71 14.42
N ASP A 34 -10.49 -2.50 13.66
CA ASP A 34 -9.15 -2.91 14.00
C ASP A 34 -8.45 -1.67 14.58
N PRO A 35 -8.13 -1.64 15.89
CA PRO A 35 -7.49 -0.46 16.49
C PRO A 35 -6.07 -0.24 15.92
N LEU A 36 -5.68 -1.06 14.93
CA LEU A 36 -4.40 -1.15 14.26
C LEU A 36 -4.27 -0.28 13.00
N CYS A 37 -5.31 0.48 12.61
CA CYS A 37 -5.20 1.49 11.55
C CYS A 37 -5.18 2.93 12.10
N ALA A 38 -4.82 3.12 13.37
CA ALA A 38 -4.20 4.37 13.76
C ALA A 38 -2.87 4.43 12.99
N GLU A 39 -2.87 5.20 11.90
CA GLU A 39 -1.75 5.40 10.99
C GLU A 39 -0.43 5.41 11.77
N ALA A 40 0.47 4.47 11.46
CA ALA A 40 1.83 4.59 11.96
C ALA A 40 2.35 5.92 11.38
N PRO A 41 2.67 6.92 12.22
CA PRO A 41 3.11 8.20 11.69
C PRO A 41 4.45 7.95 10.99
N PHE A 42 4.46 8.07 9.66
CA PHE A 42 5.67 8.01 8.86
C PHE A 42 6.34 9.38 8.89
N TRP A 43 7.57 9.41 9.40
CA TRP A 43 8.35 10.62 9.52
C TRP A 43 9.31 10.76 8.33
N PRO A 44 9.71 12.00 7.99
CA PRO A 44 10.86 12.22 7.12
C PRO A 44 12.08 11.44 7.63
N ALA A 45 12.89 10.91 6.73
CA ALA A 45 14.17 10.31 7.09
C ALA A 45 15.11 11.35 7.72
N ALA A 46 16.10 10.86 8.47
CA ALA A 46 17.11 11.73 9.05
C ALA A 46 17.87 12.47 7.93
N SER A 47 18.16 13.76 8.15
CA SER A 47 18.79 14.61 7.14
C SER A 47 20.22 14.17 6.78
N ASP A 48 20.86 13.43 7.68
CA ASP A 48 22.18 12.83 7.56
C ASP A 48 22.14 11.41 6.95
N LEU A 49 20.97 10.89 6.55
CA LEU A 49 20.87 9.61 5.85
C LEU A 49 21.80 9.61 4.63
N GLU A 50 22.68 8.62 4.54
CA GLU A 50 23.63 8.44 3.44
C GLU A 50 23.15 7.37 2.44
N GLU A 51 23.79 7.30 1.27
CA GLU A 51 23.50 6.24 0.29
C GLU A 51 23.79 4.84 0.83
N CYS A 52 24.84 4.71 1.66
CA CYS A 52 25.20 3.44 2.29
C CYS A 52 24.10 2.92 3.24
N ASP A 53 23.29 3.81 3.82
CA ASP A 53 22.17 3.45 4.68
C ASP A 53 21.02 2.79 3.91
N LEU A 54 20.98 2.92 2.58
CA LEU A 54 19.96 2.31 1.72
C LEU A 54 20.40 0.99 1.08
N VAL A 55 21.70 0.71 1.04
CA VAL A 55 22.25 -0.53 0.48
C VAL A 55 21.63 -1.75 1.17
N GLY A 56 21.29 -2.76 0.37
CA GLY A 56 20.68 -4.01 0.84
C GLY A 56 19.46 -4.43 0.03
N THR A 57 18.76 -5.43 0.54
CA THR A 57 17.56 -5.98 -0.10
C THR A 57 16.30 -5.48 0.60
N TRP A 58 15.34 -5.06 -0.20
CA TRP A 58 14.08 -4.46 0.22
C TRP A 58 12.93 -5.26 -0.39
N GLU A 59 11.91 -5.55 0.39
CA GLU A 59 10.76 -6.36 -0.05
C GLU A 59 9.44 -5.65 0.24
N ALA A 60 8.56 -5.62 -0.75
CA ALA A 60 7.16 -5.25 -0.61
C ALA A 60 6.26 -6.44 -0.98
N ARG A 61 5.17 -6.63 -0.21
CA ARG A 61 4.19 -7.69 -0.45
C ARG A 61 2.83 -7.12 -0.76
N TYR A 62 2.25 -7.52 -1.90
CA TYR A 62 0.94 -7.09 -2.36
C TYR A 62 -0.03 -8.27 -2.46
N GLY A 63 -0.34 -8.87 -1.31
CA GLY A 63 -1.07 -10.13 -1.23
C GLY A 63 -0.13 -11.32 -1.45
N SER A 64 -0.39 -12.16 -2.46
CA SER A 64 0.49 -13.25 -2.90
C SER A 64 1.67 -12.79 -3.75
N ARG A 65 1.67 -11.52 -4.17
CA ARG A 65 2.65 -10.91 -5.07
C ARG A 65 3.80 -10.33 -4.26
N VAL A 66 5.02 -10.48 -4.75
CA VAL A 66 6.25 -10.01 -4.08
C VAL A 66 7.04 -9.15 -5.05
N ASP A 67 7.49 -7.99 -4.57
CA ASP A 67 8.40 -7.10 -5.27
C ASP A 67 9.66 -6.93 -4.41
N THR A 68 10.82 -7.17 -5.01
CA THR A 68 12.11 -7.13 -4.34
C THR A 68 13.02 -6.15 -5.05
N LEU A 69 13.64 -5.25 -4.29
CA LEU A 69 14.69 -4.35 -4.76
C LEU A 69 16.00 -4.72 -4.08
N THR A 70 17.08 -4.84 -4.84
CA THR A 70 18.43 -4.96 -4.30
C THR A 70 19.23 -3.74 -4.69
N LEU A 71 19.58 -2.89 -3.71
CA LEU A 71 20.40 -1.69 -3.91
C LEU A 71 21.84 -2.00 -3.52
N LYS A 72 22.80 -1.72 -4.41
CA LYS A 72 24.23 -1.88 -4.14
C LYS A 72 24.90 -0.54 -3.86
N GLY A 73 26.01 -0.59 -3.11
CA GLY A 73 26.81 0.59 -2.78
C GLY A 73 27.60 1.20 -3.93
N ASP A 74 27.55 0.60 -5.13
CA ASP A 74 28.13 1.15 -6.36
C ASP A 74 27.14 2.02 -7.16
N GLY A 75 25.96 2.32 -6.59
CA GLY A 75 24.92 3.10 -7.26
C GLY A 75 24.07 2.30 -8.24
N THR A 76 24.20 0.97 -8.27
CA THR A 76 23.37 0.09 -9.11
C THR A 76 22.29 -0.64 -8.31
N PHE A 77 21.17 -0.94 -8.96
CA PHE A 77 20.08 -1.70 -8.35
C PHE A 77 19.49 -2.75 -9.29
N LYS A 78 18.69 -3.64 -8.72
CA LYS A 78 17.89 -4.61 -9.45
C LYS A 78 16.49 -4.74 -8.84
N GLN A 79 15.46 -4.83 -9.68
CA GLN A 79 14.09 -5.16 -9.28
C GLN A 79 13.74 -6.58 -9.73
N VAL A 80 13.04 -7.32 -8.86
CA VAL A 80 12.44 -8.62 -9.16
C VAL A 80 11.01 -8.63 -8.66
N TYR A 81 10.05 -8.73 -9.58
CA TYR A 81 8.64 -8.85 -9.28
C TYR A 81 8.11 -10.25 -9.61
N ARG A 82 7.27 -10.81 -8.74
CA ARG A 82 6.66 -12.13 -8.93
C ARG A 82 5.17 -12.11 -8.60
N ASP A 83 4.36 -12.64 -9.50
CA ASP A 83 2.93 -12.87 -9.32
C ASP A 83 2.57 -14.34 -9.62
N PRO A 84 2.50 -15.21 -8.60
CA PRO A 84 2.16 -16.63 -8.81
C PRO A 84 0.70 -16.83 -9.25
N THR A 85 -0.15 -15.81 -9.16
CA THR A 85 -1.56 -15.92 -9.54
C THR A 85 -1.80 -15.64 -11.03
N ALA A 86 -0.82 -15.02 -11.70
CA ALA A 86 -0.91 -14.59 -13.10
C ALA A 86 -0.06 -15.49 -14.02
N ARG A 87 -0.30 -16.81 -13.99
CA ARG A 87 0.50 -17.81 -14.74
C ARG A 87 1.99 -17.74 -14.41
N ASP A 88 2.30 -17.60 -13.12
CA ASP A 88 3.68 -17.45 -12.62
C ASP A 88 4.45 -16.31 -13.30
N TYR A 89 3.78 -15.17 -13.49
CA TYR A 89 4.39 -13.99 -14.07
C TYR A 89 5.61 -13.54 -13.25
N ALA A 90 6.70 -13.23 -13.93
CA ALA A 90 7.89 -12.68 -13.33
C ALA A 90 8.45 -11.55 -14.20
N TYR A 91 8.92 -10.50 -13.54
CA TYR A 91 9.67 -9.42 -14.15
C TYR A 91 10.98 -9.24 -13.40
N GLU A 92 12.04 -8.93 -14.14
CA GLU A 92 13.38 -8.73 -13.61
C GLU A 92 14.09 -7.67 -14.45
N THR A 93 14.64 -6.65 -13.79
CA THR A 93 15.50 -5.66 -14.46
C THR A 93 16.93 -6.19 -14.61
N GLY A 94 17.69 -5.53 -15.48
CA GLY A 94 19.16 -5.56 -15.37
C GLY A 94 19.64 -4.88 -14.09
N TRP A 95 20.97 -4.73 -13.98
CA TRP A 95 21.56 -3.81 -13.00
C TRP A 95 21.54 -2.40 -13.58
N ASN A 96 20.62 -1.57 -13.10
CA ASN A 96 20.42 -0.20 -13.56
C ASN A 96 20.90 0.80 -12.50
N GLU A 97 20.95 2.10 -12.82
CA GLU A 97 21.36 3.14 -11.88
C GLU A 97 20.23 3.52 -10.91
N TRP A 98 20.61 3.85 -9.67
CA TRP A 98 19.74 4.53 -8.72
C TRP A 98 20.41 5.77 -8.16
N ARG A 99 19.60 6.76 -7.75
CA ARG A 99 20.09 8.01 -7.17
C ARG A 99 19.16 8.55 -6.11
N LEU A 100 19.69 9.40 -5.23
CA LEU A 100 18.89 10.16 -4.27
C LEU A 100 18.69 11.60 -4.73
N GLU A 101 17.45 12.05 -4.62
CA GLU A 101 17.09 13.46 -4.71
C GLU A 101 16.79 13.98 -3.30
N ARG A 102 17.49 15.05 -2.90
CA ARG A 102 17.36 15.67 -1.59
C ARG A 102 16.78 17.06 -1.72
N PHE A 103 15.77 17.34 -0.91
CA PHE A 103 15.06 18.61 -0.92
C PHE A 103 15.49 19.51 0.25
N PRO A 104 15.39 20.85 0.11
CA PRO A 104 15.73 21.79 1.19
C PRO A 104 14.91 21.61 2.48
N ASP A 105 13.74 21.00 2.39
CA ASP A 105 12.86 20.70 3.52
C ASP A 105 13.17 19.35 4.21
N GLY A 106 14.27 18.68 3.81
CA GLY A 106 14.72 17.41 4.37
C GLY A 106 14.05 16.19 3.75
N ARG A 107 13.16 16.34 2.76
CA ARG A 107 12.63 15.17 2.03
C ARG A 107 13.73 14.51 1.20
N ILE A 108 13.59 13.19 1.05
CA ILE A 108 14.48 12.37 0.25
C ILE A 108 13.63 11.47 -0.65
N ARG A 109 13.89 11.50 -1.95
CA ARG A 109 13.32 10.57 -2.94
C ARG A 109 14.41 9.66 -3.49
N LEU A 110 14.10 8.38 -3.57
CA LEU A 110 14.90 7.38 -4.24
C LEU A 110 14.37 7.20 -5.67
N HIS A 111 15.24 7.37 -6.63
CA HIS A 111 14.99 7.27 -8.07
C HIS A 111 15.63 5.99 -8.61
N LEU A 112 14.86 5.15 -9.30
CA LEU A 112 15.26 3.82 -9.77
C LEU A 112 15.01 3.69 -11.28
N GLU A 113 16.05 3.85 -12.09
CA GLU A 113 15.92 3.86 -13.56
C GLU A 113 15.48 2.48 -14.12
N GLY A 114 14.46 2.47 -14.96
CA GLY A 114 13.91 1.26 -15.59
C GLY A 114 13.13 0.33 -14.66
N ALA A 115 12.94 0.71 -13.40
CA ALA A 115 12.04 0.00 -12.49
C ALA A 115 10.57 0.34 -12.77
N ARG A 116 9.68 -0.59 -12.39
CA ARG A 116 8.25 -0.54 -12.70
C ARG A 116 7.36 -0.53 -11.46
N TYR A 117 6.20 0.09 -11.59
CA TYR A 117 5.22 0.27 -10.52
C TYR A 117 4.20 -0.89 -10.44
N TYR A 118 4.53 -1.94 -9.68
CA TYR A 118 3.68 -3.15 -9.60
C TYR A 118 2.69 -3.23 -8.43
N ILE A 119 2.63 -2.22 -7.55
CA ILE A 119 1.67 -2.20 -6.43
C ILE A 119 0.21 -2.33 -6.92
N ARG A 120 -0.11 -1.77 -8.10
CA ARG A 120 -1.42 -1.91 -8.77
C ARG A 120 -1.52 -3.08 -9.75
N GLY A 121 -0.49 -3.93 -9.81
CA GLY A 121 -0.44 -5.14 -10.63
C GLY A 121 0.19 -4.96 -12.01
N ILE A 122 0.27 -6.08 -12.73
CA ILE A 122 1.00 -6.23 -13.99
C ILE A 122 0.53 -5.21 -15.05
N SER A 123 -0.78 -5.00 -15.18
CA SER A 123 -1.33 -4.10 -16.20
C SER A 123 -0.89 -2.64 -16.05
N ILE A 124 -0.52 -2.20 -14.84
CA ILE A 124 0.03 -0.87 -14.58
C ILE A 124 1.56 -0.91 -14.68
N GLY A 125 2.21 -1.92 -14.08
CA GLY A 125 3.67 -2.04 -14.15
C GLY A 125 4.21 -2.12 -15.58
N GLU A 126 3.55 -2.88 -16.46
CA GLU A 126 3.94 -3.01 -17.87
C GLU A 126 3.75 -1.74 -18.71
N ARG A 127 3.03 -0.74 -18.19
CA ARG A 127 2.89 0.56 -18.86
C ARG A 127 4.06 1.48 -18.58
N ASP A 128 4.94 1.15 -17.65
CA ASP A 128 6.21 1.84 -17.48
C ASP A 128 6.06 3.37 -17.27
N GLY A 129 5.04 3.77 -16.50
CA GLY A 129 4.72 5.16 -16.21
C GLY A 129 3.79 5.85 -17.21
N TYR A 130 3.35 5.17 -18.27
CA TYR A 130 2.42 5.72 -19.26
C TYR A 130 0.95 5.43 -18.95
N THR A 131 0.09 6.32 -19.43
CA THR A 131 -1.36 6.17 -19.48
C THR A 131 -1.78 5.04 -20.44
N TYR A 132 -3.01 4.53 -20.26
CA TYR A 132 -3.59 3.67 -21.29
C TYR A 132 -3.80 4.54 -22.54
N PRO A 133 -3.37 4.11 -23.74
CA PRO A 133 -3.77 4.78 -24.95
C PRO A 133 -5.30 4.77 -24.96
N GLY A 134 -5.92 5.95 -25.05
CA GLY A 134 -7.37 6.05 -25.17
C GLY A 134 -7.89 5.14 -26.30
N PRO A 135 -9.14 4.68 -26.25
CA PRO A 135 -9.70 3.85 -27.31
C PRO A 135 -9.43 4.48 -28.68
N GLU A 136 -9.00 3.68 -29.66
CA GLU A 136 -8.68 4.18 -31.00
C GLU A 136 -9.85 5.04 -31.54
N GLY A 137 -9.57 6.31 -31.86
CA GLY A 137 -10.56 7.26 -32.37
C GLY A 137 -11.38 7.99 -31.30
N GLY A 138 -11.06 7.81 -30.01
CA GLY A 138 -11.56 8.67 -28.95
C GLY A 138 -11.00 10.10 -29.09
N PRO A 139 -11.76 11.15 -28.73
CA PRO A 139 -11.29 12.54 -28.84
C PRO A 139 -10.02 12.80 -28.02
N ASP A 140 -9.76 11.98 -27.00
CA ASP A 140 -8.59 12.07 -26.12
C ASP A 140 -7.48 11.05 -26.50
N SER A 141 -7.69 10.25 -27.56
CA SER A 141 -6.66 9.37 -28.10
C SER A 141 -5.78 10.20 -29.05
N SER A 142 -4.71 10.80 -28.54
CA SER A 142 -3.80 11.64 -29.32
C SER A 142 -3.03 10.88 -30.41
N GLY A 143 -3.27 9.57 -30.60
CA GLY A 143 -2.60 8.75 -31.61
C GLY A 143 -1.08 8.66 -31.43
N GLU A 144 -0.56 9.12 -30.28
CA GLU A 144 0.86 9.04 -30.00
C GLU A 144 1.23 7.61 -29.61
N PRO A 145 2.18 6.99 -30.33
CA PRO A 145 2.56 5.59 -30.11
C PRO A 145 3.14 5.35 -28.72
N ASP A 146 3.57 6.41 -28.03
CA ASP A 146 4.26 6.33 -26.75
C ASP A 146 3.35 6.56 -25.52
N GLY A 147 2.07 6.93 -25.71
CA GLY A 147 1.14 7.23 -24.61
C GLY A 147 1.50 8.52 -23.84
N VAL A 148 0.52 9.12 -23.16
CA VAL A 148 0.78 10.31 -22.32
C VAL A 148 1.39 9.84 -21.00
N PRO A 149 2.45 10.49 -20.46
CA PRO A 149 2.94 10.21 -19.11
C PRO A 149 1.82 10.25 -18.06
N TRP A 150 1.80 9.28 -17.15
CA TRP A 150 0.88 9.27 -16.02
C TRP A 150 1.45 10.10 -14.86
N LEU A 151 0.58 10.85 -14.17
CA LEU A 151 0.93 11.58 -12.97
C LEU A 151 0.67 10.73 -11.73
N PHE A 152 1.71 10.52 -10.94
CA PHE A 152 1.68 9.87 -9.64
C PHE A 152 1.73 10.93 -8.54
N ILE A 153 1.02 10.70 -7.44
CA ILE A 153 0.92 11.68 -6.35
C ILE A 153 1.79 11.22 -5.18
N ASP A 154 2.68 12.08 -4.71
CA ASP A 154 3.38 11.87 -3.44
C ASP A 154 2.37 12.02 -2.28
N PRO A 155 2.08 10.93 -1.53
CA PRO A 155 1.02 10.96 -0.52
C PRO A 155 1.33 11.91 0.65
N PHE A 156 2.59 12.31 0.83
CA PHE A 156 3.01 13.16 1.95
C PHE A 156 3.04 14.65 1.60
N THR A 157 3.29 14.98 0.33
CA THR A 157 3.44 16.37 -0.12
C THR A 157 2.33 16.83 -1.04
N ARG A 158 1.60 15.88 -1.65
CA ARG A 158 0.63 16.13 -2.73
C ARG A 158 1.26 16.67 -4.02
N ASP A 159 2.58 16.51 -4.18
CA ASP A 159 3.25 16.79 -5.44
C ASP A 159 2.83 15.76 -6.49
N ASP A 160 2.65 16.20 -7.73
CA ASP A 160 2.50 15.33 -8.90
C ASP A 160 3.87 15.03 -9.53
N LEU A 161 4.10 13.77 -9.92
CA LEU A 161 5.33 13.29 -10.53
C LEU A 161 5.03 12.43 -11.75
N GLU A 162 5.80 12.63 -12.82
CA GLU A 162 5.89 11.66 -13.91
C GLU A 162 6.92 10.59 -13.55
N MET A 163 6.56 9.32 -13.73
CA MET A 163 7.42 8.16 -13.41
C MET A 163 7.64 7.31 -14.66
N VAL A 164 7.94 7.97 -15.77
CA VAL A 164 8.14 7.33 -17.07
C VAL A 164 9.47 6.59 -17.08
N ARG A 165 9.42 5.26 -17.24
CA ARG A 165 10.60 4.38 -17.24
C ARG A 165 11.44 4.49 -15.96
N GLU A 166 10.82 4.83 -14.84
CA GLU A 166 11.48 5.03 -13.55
C GLU A 166 10.51 4.71 -12.41
N LEU A 167 11.03 4.16 -11.31
CA LEU A 167 10.29 4.05 -10.06
C LEU A 167 10.85 5.07 -9.06
N VAL A 168 9.99 5.99 -8.61
CA VAL A 168 10.31 6.96 -7.56
C VAL A 168 9.64 6.51 -6.26
N LEU A 169 10.42 6.47 -5.18
CA LEU A 169 9.98 6.09 -3.84
C LEU A 169 10.35 7.20 -2.84
N THR A 170 9.49 7.47 -1.88
CA THR A 170 9.81 8.39 -0.78
C THR A 170 10.50 7.61 0.35
N VAL A 171 11.66 8.08 0.80
CA VAL A 171 12.36 7.48 1.95
C VAL A 171 11.74 8.03 3.25
N ARG A 172 11.27 7.13 4.11
CA ARG A 172 10.60 7.48 5.37
C ARG A 172 11.11 6.61 6.52
N VAL A 173 10.73 6.99 7.72
CA VAL A 173 11.00 6.25 8.95
C VAL A 173 9.68 5.95 9.65
N ASP A 174 9.48 4.73 10.12
CA ASP A 174 8.29 4.38 10.90
C ASP A 174 8.44 4.74 12.39
N SER A 175 7.42 4.46 13.20
CA SER A 175 7.43 4.77 14.62
C SER A 175 8.47 4.00 15.44
N ALA A 176 9.07 2.93 14.87
CA ALA A 176 10.16 2.19 15.49
C ALA A 176 11.54 2.76 15.14
N GLY A 177 11.62 3.74 14.25
CA GLY A 177 12.90 4.26 13.75
C GLY A 177 13.43 3.49 12.54
N GLU A 178 12.66 2.56 11.98
CA GLU A 178 13.08 1.74 10.85
C GLU A 178 12.85 2.47 9.52
N LEU A 179 13.83 2.39 8.62
CA LEU A 179 13.72 2.93 7.28
C LEU A 179 12.73 2.12 6.42
N LEU A 180 11.97 2.83 5.60
CA LEU A 180 11.06 2.25 4.62
C LEU A 180 11.06 3.06 3.32
N LEU A 181 10.80 2.38 2.20
CA LEU A 181 10.66 3.00 0.88
C LEU A 181 9.18 3.00 0.50
N HIS A 182 8.56 4.18 0.49
CA HIS A 182 7.13 4.33 0.28
C HIS A 182 6.81 4.60 -1.20
N HIS A 183 5.80 3.92 -1.75
CA HIS A 183 5.35 4.20 -3.11
C HIS A 183 4.67 5.56 -3.25
N MET A 184 4.80 6.16 -4.44
CA MET A 184 3.87 7.20 -4.89
C MET A 184 2.47 6.58 -5.14
N SER A 185 1.44 7.40 -5.10
CA SER A 185 0.06 7.00 -5.30
C SER A 185 -0.35 7.09 -6.77
N TYR A 186 -1.12 6.11 -7.24
CA TYR A 186 -1.65 6.12 -8.62
C TYR A 186 -2.84 7.07 -8.79
N THR A 187 -3.59 7.35 -7.72
CA THR A 187 -4.71 8.32 -7.72
C THR A 187 -4.70 9.21 -6.47
N SER A 188 -5.43 10.33 -6.51
CA SER A 188 -5.66 11.20 -5.36
C SER A 188 -6.47 10.51 -4.26
N ASP A 189 -7.37 9.61 -4.67
CA ASP A 189 -8.34 8.95 -3.78
C ASP A 189 -7.69 7.82 -2.98
N ASP A 190 -6.66 7.18 -3.56
CA ASP A 190 -5.77 6.26 -2.85
C ASP A 190 -5.01 6.96 -1.70
N GLY A 191 -4.77 8.27 -1.84
CA GLY A 191 -4.07 9.09 -0.83
C GLY A 191 -4.87 9.38 0.43
N PHE A 192 -6.17 9.07 0.45
CA PHE A 192 -7.03 9.16 1.64
C PHE A 192 -7.59 7.81 2.08
N ALA A 193 -7.69 6.84 1.17
CA ALA A 193 -8.00 5.45 1.49
C ALA A 193 -6.70 4.63 1.58
N LEU A 194 -5.88 4.93 2.59
CA LEU A 194 -4.77 4.08 3.06
C LEU A 194 -5.32 2.68 3.33
N SER A 195 -5.29 1.82 2.31
CA SER A 195 -5.80 0.45 2.35
C SER A 195 -4.79 -0.41 3.11
N GLY A 196 -4.76 -0.21 4.43
CA GLY A 196 -4.05 -1.00 5.42
C GLY A 196 -2.57 -0.64 5.59
N CYS A 197 -2.21 -0.22 6.80
CA CYS A 197 -0.89 0.14 7.34
C CYS A 197 0.31 -0.83 7.07
N GLN A 198 0.18 -1.82 6.19
CA GLN A 198 1.24 -2.78 5.87
C GLN A 198 1.47 -2.97 4.36
N ARG A 199 0.65 -2.37 3.50
CA ARG A 199 0.74 -2.56 2.04
C ARG A 199 1.27 -1.28 1.40
N GLY A 200 2.21 -1.41 0.47
CA GLY A 200 2.67 -0.29 -0.35
C GLY A 200 3.95 0.41 0.13
N HIS A 201 4.74 -0.24 0.97
CA HIS A 201 6.12 0.16 1.24
C HIS A 201 7.04 -1.05 1.21
N PHE A 202 8.28 -0.82 0.79
CA PHE A 202 9.33 -1.82 0.93
C PHE A 202 9.93 -1.73 2.33
N ARG A 203 10.16 -2.88 2.95
CA ARG A 203 10.94 -3.02 4.18
C ARG A 203 12.24 -3.75 3.89
N ARG A 204 13.31 -3.39 4.59
CA ARG A 204 14.58 -4.12 4.52
C ARG A 204 14.37 -5.57 4.96
N VAL A 205 14.97 -6.50 4.23
CA VAL A 205 15.03 -7.91 4.61
C VAL A 205 16.49 -8.28 4.84
N ASP A 206 16.79 -8.78 6.03
CA ASP A 206 18.13 -9.25 6.34
C ASP A 206 18.43 -10.49 5.48
N GLU A 207 19.60 -10.53 4.85
CA GLU A 207 20.11 -11.72 4.20
C GLU A 207 20.37 -12.78 5.29
N ARG A 208 19.45 -13.75 5.40
CA ARG A 208 19.59 -14.90 6.31
C ARG A 208 20.62 -15.90 5.82
#